data_AF-A0A1F9ZBN7-F1
#
_entry.id   AF-A0A1F9ZBN7-F1
#
_cell.length_a   1.000
_cell.length_b   1.000
_cell.length_c   1.000
_cell.angle_alpha   90.00
_cell.angle_beta   90.00
_cell.angle_gamma   90.00
#
_symmetry.space_group_name_H-M   'P 1'
#
loop_
_entity.id
_entity.type
_entity.pdbx_description
1 polymer ?
#
loop_
_entity_poly.entity_id
_entity_poly.type
_entity_poly.pdbx_seq_one_letter_code
_entity_poly.pdbx_strand_id
1 'polypeptide(L)'
;MTPDSPLALTTEERILLYLSDFRNMEERFDLPPALTQKSIAFASGVQRKHLSRYLDEMVKEGYLTETKAHIEGERQRMLAYYLAPRGWERGQGIKARLADLRVPVRAHGSVREMSLEEIDRATSVHLTFSDIVREAMDVDMLDLEYLEGIDERRKRAMDERLRRLEDYTRAIMTAWKDGRVSATERLLIEQLREHLGVSKEEHERIESQVMDDVLSTREGVYRAVAEEALENGPVSEEERELLEALRRKLGIPLGECQRIETEIAKA
;
A
#
# COMPACT_ATOMS: atom_id res chain seq x y z
N MET A 1 11.76 -2.48 25.29
CA MET A 1 12.21 -3.87 25.17
C MET A 1 13.26 -4.17 26.23
N THR A 2 12.92 -5.01 27.19
CA THR A 2 13.91 -5.73 27.99
C THR A 2 14.54 -6.80 27.09
N PRO A 3 15.86 -6.78 26.85
CA PRO A 3 16.53 -7.70 25.91
C PRO A 3 16.34 -9.18 26.24
N ASP A 4 16.01 -9.50 27.49
CA ASP A 4 15.87 -10.87 28.01
C ASP A 4 14.40 -11.33 28.14
N SER A 5 13.45 -10.61 27.55
CA SER A 5 12.06 -11.07 27.57
C SER A 5 11.89 -12.36 26.76
N PRO A 6 11.23 -13.40 27.30
CA PRO A 6 10.93 -14.62 26.53
C PRO A 6 10.00 -14.33 25.33
N LEU A 7 9.33 -13.18 25.32
CA LEU A 7 8.50 -12.66 24.23
C LEU A 7 9.29 -11.87 23.17
N ALA A 8 10.59 -11.61 23.39
CA ALA A 8 11.38 -10.82 22.47
C ALA A 8 11.50 -11.50 21.09
N LEU A 9 11.01 -10.81 20.06
CA LEU A 9 11.12 -11.21 18.66
C LEU A 9 11.94 -10.22 17.85
N THR A 10 12.77 -10.76 16.96
CA THR A 10 13.39 -9.99 15.88
C THR A 10 12.36 -9.51 14.86
N THR A 11 12.74 -8.55 14.02
CA THR A 11 11.90 -8.09 12.91
C THR A 11 11.52 -9.22 11.96
N GLU A 12 12.46 -10.09 11.60
CA GLU A 12 12.20 -11.27 10.76
C GLU A 12 11.18 -12.21 11.40
N GLU A 13 11.33 -12.52 12.69
CA GLU A 13 10.40 -13.40 13.39
C GLU A 13 8.99 -12.80 13.46
N ARG A 14 8.86 -11.48 13.64
CA ARG A 14 7.57 -10.79 13.58
C ARG A 14 6.92 -10.90 12.20
N ILE A 15 7.70 -10.74 11.12
CA ILE A 15 7.22 -10.92 9.75
C ILE A 15 6.77 -12.36 9.50
N LEU A 16 7.57 -13.35 9.91
CA LEU A 16 7.26 -14.76 9.76
C LEU A 16 5.98 -15.14 10.52
N LEU A 17 5.84 -14.65 11.75
CA LEU A 17 4.67 -14.93 12.59
C LEU A 17 3.40 -14.34 11.96
N TYR A 18 3.44 -13.09 11.49
CA TYR A 18 2.32 -12.46 10.79
C TYR A 18 1.93 -13.21 9.52
N LEU A 19 2.90 -13.55 8.68
CA LEU A 19 2.62 -14.23 7.41
C LEU A 19 2.15 -15.70 7.59
N SER A 20 2.34 -16.29 8.78
CA SER A 20 1.93 -17.65 9.09
C SER A 20 0.40 -17.85 9.18
N ASP A 21 -0.37 -16.77 9.14
CA ASP A 21 -1.83 -16.85 9.07
C ASP A 21 -2.35 -17.01 7.62
N PHE A 22 -1.48 -16.83 6.60
CA PHE A 22 -1.87 -16.81 5.19
C PHE A 22 -1.42 -18.07 4.45
N ARG A 23 -2.23 -19.14 4.53
CA ARG A 23 -1.97 -20.46 3.91
C ARG A 23 -2.39 -20.54 2.45
N ASN A 24 -1.66 -21.33 1.66
CA ASN A 24 -1.98 -21.69 0.26
C ASN A 24 -2.19 -20.45 -0.62
N MET A 25 -1.32 -19.46 -0.50
CA MET A 25 -1.43 -18.21 -1.26
C MET A 25 -1.04 -18.42 -2.73
N GLU A 26 -0.15 -19.38 -3.00
CA GLU A 26 0.27 -19.80 -4.32
C GLU A 26 -0.87 -20.35 -5.20
N GLU A 27 -1.96 -20.83 -4.60
CA GLU A 27 -3.12 -21.40 -5.31
C GLU A 27 -4.19 -20.35 -5.63
N ARG A 28 -4.06 -19.13 -5.08
CA ARG A 28 -5.08 -18.08 -5.22
C ARG A 28 -4.88 -17.26 -6.48
N PHE A 29 -6.00 -16.94 -7.15
CA PHE A 29 -6.02 -16.03 -8.28
C PHE A 29 -5.80 -14.58 -7.84
N ASP A 30 -6.53 -14.16 -6.80
CA ASP A 30 -6.39 -12.86 -6.15
C ASP A 30 -5.75 -13.02 -4.77
N LEU A 31 -4.74 -12.20 -4.47
CA LEU A 31 -4.08 -12.19 -3.18
C LEU A 31 -4.67 -11.10 -2.27
N PRO A 32 -4.76 -11.36 -0.95
CA PRO A 32 -5.31 -10.37 -0.03
C PRO A 32 -4.34 -9.19 0.15
N PRO A 33 -4.86 -7.95 0.38
CA PRO A 33 -4.04 -6.75 0.62
C PRO A 33 -3.06 -6.87 1.79
N ALA A 34 -3.33 -7.81 2.70
CA ALA A 34 -2.47 -8.16 3.83
C ALA A 34 -1.04 -8.59 3.42
N LEU A 35 -0.86 -9.11 2.20
CA LEU A 35 0.44 -9.59 1.71
C LEU A 35 1.32 -8.50 1.08
N THR A 36 0.83 -7.25 1.05
CA THR A 36 1.60 -6.13 0.50
C THR A 36 2.64 -5.64 1.50
N GLN A 37 3.73 -5.04 1.00
CA GLN A 37 4.77 -4.43 1.83
C GLN A 37 4.21 -3.42 2.84
N LYS A 38 3.16 -2.67 2.46
CA LYS A 38 2.50 -1.69 3.34
C LYS A 38 1.86 -2.37 4.55
N SER A 39 1.11 -3.45 4.34
CA SER A 39 0.42 -4.19 5.39
C SER A 39 1.40 -4.92 6.30
N ILE A 40 2.42 -5.56 5.72
CA ILE A 40 3.48 -6.25 6.46
C ILE A 40 4.26 -5.26 7.34
N ALA A 41 4.56 -4.05 6.85
CA ALA A 41 5.26 -3.01 7.63
C ALA A 41 4.48 -2.66 8.89
N PHE A 42 3.17 -2.44 8.72
CA PHE A 42 2.29 -2.11 9.81
C PHE A 42 2.17 -3.26 10.82
N ALA A 43 1.93 -4.48 10.34
CA ALA A 43 1.75 -5.64 11.20
C ALA A 43 3.01 -5.99 12.01
N SER A 44 4.19 -5.89 11.39
CA SER A 44 5.49 -6.18 12.02
C SER A 44 6.04 -5.03 12.88
N GLY A 45 5.40 -3.85 12.89
CA GLY A 45 5.86 -2.69 13.63
C GLY A 45 7.15 -2.08 13.08
N VAL A 46 7.42 -2.26 11.78
CA VAL A 46 8.65 -1.79 11.10
C VAL A 46 8.34 -0.55 10.29
N GLN A 47 9.23 0.45 10.32
CA GLN A 47 9.11 1.57 9.40
C GLN A 47 9.25 1.09 7.95
N ARG A 48 8.28 1.43 7.09
CA ARG A 48 8.19 0.98 5.69
C ARG A 48 9.52 1.07 4.92
N LYS A 49 10.28 2.16 5.08
CA LYS A 49 11.58 2.38 4.42
C LYS A 49 12.67 1.35 4.75
N HIS A 50 12.53 0.62 5.86
CA HIS A 50 13.46 -0.44 6.25
C HIS A 50 12.94 -1.82 5.88
N LEU A 51 11.65 -1.96 5.56
CA LEU A 51 11.04 -3.26 5.33
C LEU A 51 11.54 -3.92 4.04
N SER A 52 11.79 -3.16 2.97
CA SER A 52 12.28 -3.74 1.69
C SER A 52 13.51 -4.61 1.89
N ARG A 53 14.51 -4.08 2.61
CA ARG A 53 15.76 -4.81 2.88
C ARG A 53 15.51 -6.15 3.58
N TYR A 54 14.61 -6.17 4.59
CA TYR A 54 14.26 -7.42 5.27
C TYR A 54 13.55 -8.40 4.34
N LEU A 55 12.60 -7.92 3.52
CA LEU A 55 11.90 -8.80 2.58
C LEU A 55 12.85 -9.36 1.53
N ASP A 56 13.73 -8.54 0.96
CA ASP A 56 14.73 -8.96 -0.02
C ASP A 56 15.68 -10.03 0.57
N GLU A 57 16.16 -9.81 1.80
CA GLU A 57 16.99 -10.77 2.53
C GLU A 57 16.24 -12.08 2.81
N MET A 58 15.00 -12.00 3.31
CA MET A 58 14.19 -13.18 3.63
C MET A 58 13.76 -13.97 2.38
N VAL A 59 13.54 -13.31 1.25
CA VAL A 59 13.32 -13.97 -0.06
C VAL A 59 14.60 -14.70 -0.48
N LYS A 60 15.76 -14.04 -0.39
CA LYS A 60 17.06 -14.64 -0.73
C LYS A 60 17.38 -15.85 0.14
N GLU A 61 17.00 -15.83 1.41
CA GLU A 61 17.19 -16.94 2.36
C GLU A 61 16.15 -18.07 2.19
N GLY A 62 15.17 -17.89 1.31
CA GLY A 62 14.12 -18.87 1.01
C GLY A 62 13.04 -18.95 2.07
N TYR A 63 12.90 -17.94 2.92
CA TYR A 63 11.80 -17.85 3.88
C TYR A 63 10.52 -17.31 3.26
N LEU A 64 10.64 -16.41 2.27
CA LEU A 64 9.50 -15.78 1.60
C LEU A 64 9.50 -16.07 0.10
N THR A 65 8.30 -16.09 -0.48
CA THR A 65 8.09 -16.02 -1.92
C THR A 65 7.61 -14.62 -2.27
N GLU A 66 8.30 -13.96 -3.21
CA GLU A 66 7.85 -12.70 -3.82
C GLU A 66 7.13 -12.98 -5.14
N THR A 67 5.99 -12.34 -5.37
CA THR A 67 5.30 -12.40 -6.66
C THR A 67 4.58 -11.11 -7.03
N LYS A 68 4.44 -10.84 -8.33
CA LYS A 68 3.52 -9.81 -8.84
C LYS A 68 2.14 -10.41 -9.05
N ALA A 69 1.18 -10.07 -8.21
CA ALA A 69 -0.19 -10.59 -8.27
C ALA A 69 -1.23 -9.47 -8.32
N HIS A 70 -2.44 -9.82 -8.75
CA HIS A 70 -3.58 -8.95 -8.53
C HIS A 70 -3.95 -8.99 -7.04
N ILE A 71 -4.17 -7.82 -6.45
CA ILE A 71 -4.53 -7.68 -5.05
C ILE A 71 -6.02 -7.35 -4.98
N GLU A 72 -6.76 -8.02 -4.10
CA GLU A 72 -8.20 -7.77 -3.94
C GLU A 72 -8.47 -6.27 -3.72
N GLY A 73 -9.32 -5.68 -4.56
CA GLY A 73 -9.69 -4.26 -4.48
C GLY A 73 -8.71 -3.27 -5.13
N GLU A 74 -7.55 -3.73 -5.60
CA GLU A 74 -6.57 -2.88 -6.29
C GLU A 74 -6.74 -2.94 -7.80
N ARG A 75 -6.55 -1.82 -8.49
CA ARG A 75 -6.73 -1.74 -9.95
C ARG A 75 -5.55 -2.31 -10.74
N GLN A 76 -4.41 -2.51 -10.08
CA GLN A 76 -3.16 -2.90 -10.70
C GLN A 76 -2.48 -4.03 -9.94
N ARG A 77 -1.63 -4.78 -10.65
CA ARG A 77 -0.82 -5.83 -10.03
C ARG A 77 0.24 -5.21 -9.13
N MET A 78 0.40 -5.78 -7.94
CA MET A 78 1.36 -5.31 -6.95
C MET A 78 2.29 -6.45 -6.53
N LEU A 79 3.42 -6.09 -5.92
CA LEU A 79 4.28 -7.06 -5.24
C LEU A 79 3.59 -7.55 -3.95
N ALA A 80 3.56 -8.87 -3.81
CA ALA A 80 3.01 -9.59 -2.66
C ALA A 80 4.04 -10.59 -2.14
N TYR A 81 3.99 -10.84 -0.83
CA TYR A 81 4.91 -11.72 -0.13
C TYR A 81 4.14 -12.72 0.74
N TYR A 82 4.48 -14.00 0.65
CA TYR A 82 3.95 -15.05 1.52
C TYR A 82 5.04 -16.04 1.89
N LEU A 83 4.79 -16.87 2.92
CA LEU A 83 5.79 -17.81 3.40
C LEU A 83 6.09 -18.89 2.36
N ALA A 84 7.37 -19.08 2.05
CA ALA A 84 7.85 -20.29 1.40
C ALA A 84 7.87 -21.46 2.42
N PRO A 85 8.04 -22.73 2.00
CA PRO A 85 8.00 -23.88 2.92
C PRO A 85 8.95 -23.76 4.13
N ARG A 86 10.16 -23.25 3.91
CA ARG A 86 11.13 -23.00 5.00
C ARG A 86 10.66 -21.89 5.95
N GLY A 87 10.02 -20.85 5.42
CA GLY A 87 9.38 -19.79 6.19
C GLY A 87 8.24 -20.31 7.05
N TRP A 88 7.43 -21.22 6.50
CA TRP A 88 6.36 -21.90 7.23
C TRP A 88 6.88 -22.67 8.44
N GLU A 89 7.89 -23.51 8.25
CA GLU A 89 8.50 -24.26 9.35
C GLU A 89 9.03 -23.33 10.45
N ARG A 90 9.75 -22.26 10.07
CA ARG A 90 10.28 -21.29 11.02
C ARG A 90 9.17 -20.52 11.73
N GLY A 91 8.15 -20.08 11.00
CA GLY A 91 6.98 -19.38 11.54
C GLY A 91 6.20 -20.23 12.56
N GLN A 92 5.95 -21.50 12.23
CA GLN A 92 5.29 -22.43 13.16
C GLN A 92 6.17 -22.73 14.39
N GLY A 93 7.49 -22.84 14.22
CA GLY A 93 8.41 -22.98 15.35
C GLY A 93 8.38 -21.78 16.31
N ILE A 94 8.28 -20.56 15.77
CA ILE A 94 8.10 -19.34 16.57
C ILE A 94 6.75 -19.39 17.30
N LYS A 95 5.65 -19.70 16.59
CA LYS A 95 4.31 -19.79 17.21
C LYS A 95 4.30 -20.82 18.35
N ALA A 96 4.85 -22.01 18.13
CA ALA A 96 4.93 -23.06 19.14
C ALA A 96 5.76 -22.64 20.35
N ARG A 97 6.91 -21.98 20.16
CA ARG A 97 7.74 -21.47 21.26
C ARG A 97 6.99 -20.46 22.14
N LEU A 98 6.16 -19.63 21.54
CA LEU A 98 5.43 -18.57 22.23
C LEU A 98 4.11 -19.04 22.86
N ALA A 99 3.48 -20.06 22.28
CA ALA A 99 2.14 -20.53 22.65
C ALA A 99 1.97 -20.76 24.17
N ASP A 100 2.97 -21.37 24.81
CA ASP A 100 2.94 -21.74 26.23
C ASP A 100 3.36 -20.61 27.19
N LEU A 101 3.87 -19.48 26.66
CA LEU A 101 4.27 -18.35 27.50
C LEU A 101 3.06 -17.74 28.18
N ARG A 102 3.13 -17.62 29.51
CA ARG A 102 2.07 -17.05 30.33
C ARG A 102 2.32 -15.57 30.57
N VAL A 103 1.25 -14.80 30.44
CA VAL A 103 1.23 -13.36 30.67
C VAL A 103 0.01 -13.00 31.53
N PRO A 104 0.12 -11.94 32.36
CA PRO A 104 -1.02 -11.45 33.11
C PRO A 104 -2.01 -10.75 32.16
N VAL A 105 -3.27 -11.15 32.27
CA VAL A 105 -4.36 -10.64 31.45
C VAL A 105 -5.49 -10.12 32.33
N ARG A 106 -5.96 -8.91 32.06
CA ARG A 106 -7.20 -8.35 32.61
C ARG A 106 -8.38 -8.82 31.75
N ALA A 107 -9.35 -9.45 32.41
CA ALA A 107 -10.60 -9.92 31.80
C ALA A 107 -11.75 -9.69 32.78
N HIS A 108 -12.77 -8.93 32.36
CA HIS A 108 -13.97 -8.63 33.16
C HIS A 108 -13.65 -8.15 34.59
N GLY A 109 -12.67 -7.25 34.72
CA GLY A 109 -12.24 -6.68 36.01
C GLY A 109 -11.38 -7.62 36.88
N SER A 110 -11.05 -8.82 36.43
CA SER A 110 -10.15 -9.76 37.12
C SER A 110 -8.82 -9.93 36.39
N VAL A 111 -7.73 -10.11 37.13
CA VAL A 111 -6.41 -10.42 36.55
C VAL A 111 -6.17 -11.93 36.65
N ARG A 112 -5.81 -12.56 35.52
CA ARG A 112 -5.49 -13.98 35.44
C ARG A 112 -4.24 -14.19 34.59
N GLU A 113 -3.43 -15.15 34.96
CA GLU A 113 -2.33 -15.63 34.11
C GLU A 113 -2.89 -16.51 33.01
N MET A 114 -2.68 -16.16 31.75
CA MET A 114 -3.09 -16.94 30.59
C MET A 114 -1.90 -17.16 29.67
N SER A 115 -1.81 -18.35 29.08
CA SER A 115 -0.90 -18.60 27.96
C SER A 115 -1.34 -17.83 26.71
N LEU A 116 -0.40 -17.50 25.83
CA LEU A 116 -0.73 -16.85 24.56
C LEU A 116 -1.68 -17.69 23.72
N GLU A 117 -1.60 -19.02 23.79
CA GLU A 117 -2.55 -19.92 23.13
C GLU A 117 -3.96 -19.88 23.74
N GLU A 118 -4.08 -19.80 25.08
CA GLU A 118 -5.37 -19.61 25.75
C GLU A 118 -6.02 -18.28 25.35
N ILE A 119 -5.22 -17.23 25.15
CA ILE A 119 -5.70 -15.93 24.66
C ILE A 119 -6.17 -16.05 23.21
N ASP A 120 -5.37 -16.63 22.32
CA ASP A 120 -5.71 -16.86 20.90
C ASP A 120 -7.05 -17.59 20.74
N ARG A 121 -7.31 -18.61 21.57
CA ARG A 121 -8.58 -19.34 21.58
C ARG A 121 -9.75 -18.57 22.20
N ALA A 122 -9.48 -17.65 23.12
CA ALA A 122 -10.50 -16.88 23.82
C ALA A 122 -10.94 -15.62 23.05
N THR A 123 -10.11 -15.13 22.12
CA THR A 123 -10.36 -13.91 21.35
C THR A 123 -11.10 -14.18 20.03
N SER A 124 -11.65 -13.11 19.42
CA SER A 124 -12.40 -13.22 18.17
C SER A 124 -11.55 -13.74 17.00
N VAL A 125 -12.22 -14.32 15.99
CA VAL A 125 -11.61 -14.86 14.76
C VAL A 125 -10.77 -13.82 13.98
N HIS A 126 -10.96 -12.52 14.24
CA HIS A 126 -10.24 -11.46 13.56
C HIS A 126 -8.92 -11.05 14.23
N LEU A 127 -8.69 -11.47 15.48
CA LEU A 127 -7.42 -11.22 16.16
C LEU A 127 -6.42 -12.32 15.80
N THR A 128 -5.27 -11.94 15.26
CA THR A 128 -4.22 -12.92 14.93
C THR A 128 -3.31 -13.20 16.12
N PHE A 129 -2.70 -14.39 16.14
CA PHE A 129 -1.68 -14.73 17.14
C PHE A 129 -0.52 -13.72 17.13
N SER A 130 -0.15 -13.22 15.95
CA SER A 130 0.89 -12.18 15.80
C SER A 130 0.51 -10.87 16.50
N ASP A 131 -0.79 -10.55 16.57
CA ASP A 131 -1.29 -9.34 17.22
C ASP A 131 -1.26 -9.45 18.73
N ILE A 132 -1.63 -10.61 19.26
CA ILE A 132 -1.56 -10.91 20.69
C ILE A 132 -0.11 -10.82 21.16
N VAL A 133 0.81 -11.46 20.43
CA VAL A 133 2.25 -11.43 20.74
C VAL A 133 2.78 -10.01 20.68
N ARG A 134 2.45 -9.24 19.63
CA ARG A 134 2.92 -7.86 19.51
C ARG A 134 2.47 -7.02 20.69
N GLU A 135 1.20 -7.11 21.08
CA GLU A 135 0.71 -6.37 22.25
C GLU A 135 1.44 -6.81 23.53
N ALA A 136 1.61 -8.12 23.73
CA ALA A 136 2.29 -8.68 24.90
C ALA A 136 3.76 -8.26 25.00
N MET A 137 4.40 -7.89 23.88
CA MET A 137 5.77 -7.38 23.87
C MET A 137 5.87 -5.92 24.36
N ASP A 138 4.79 -5.15 24.23
CA ASP A 138 4.77 -3.70 24.46
C ASP A 138 4.17 -3.32 25.83
N VAL A 139 3.38 -4.21 26.45
CA VAL A 139 2.75 -3.98 27.76
C VAL A 139 3.04 -5.09 28.75
N ASP A 140 3.16 -4.73 30.04
CA ASP A 140 3.36 -5.70 31.12
C ASP A 140 2.09 -6.49 31.47
N MET A 141 0.91 -5.99 31.07
CA MET A 141 -0.39 -6.60 31.34
C MET A 141 -1.31 -6.41 30.15
N LEU A 142 -1.80 -7.52 29.59
CA LEU A 142 -2.77 -7.50 28.51
C LEU A 142 -4.17 -7.20 29.03
N ASP A 143 -5.02 -6.70 28.15
CA ASP A 143 -6.43 -6.46 28.43
C ASP A 143 -7.27 -7.06 27.30
N LEU A 144 -8.14 -8.04 27.62
CA LEU A 144 -8.91 -8.75 26.59
C LEU A 144 -9.85 -7.81 25.82
N GLU A 145 -10.48 -6.86 26.50
CA GLU A 145 -11.39 -5.89 25.88
C GLU A 145 -10.61 -4.98 24.92
N TYR A 146 -9.38 -4.61 25.29
CA TYR A 146 -8.49 -3.89 24.38
C TYR A 146 -8.07 -4.74 23.18
N LEU A 147 -7.67 -6.00 23.39
CA LEU A 147 -7.22 -6.93 22.35
C LEU A 147 -8.30 -7.17 21.30
N GLU A 148 -9.55 -7.38 21.71
CA GLU A 148 -10.69 -7.59 20.79
C GLU A 148 -10.90 -6.41 19.84
N GLY A 149 -10.59 -5.19 20.27
CA GLY A 149 -10.71 -4.00 19.43
C GLY A 149 -9.51 -3.69 18.54
N ILE A 150 -8.41 -4.47 18.59
CA ILE A 150 -7.18 -4.18 17.82
C ILE A 150 -7.46 -4.18 16.32
N ASP A 151 -8.17 -5.16 15.81
CA ASP A 151 -8.42 -5.29 14.37
C ASP A 151 -9.27 -4.12 13.86
N GLU A 152 -10.35 -3.77 14.55
CA GLU A 152 -11.18 -2.61 14.20
C GLU A 152 -10.41 -1.28 14.26
N ARG A 153 -9.53 -1.10 15.26
CA ARG A 153 -8.68 0.10 15.35
C ARG A 153 -7.67 0.15 14.21
N ARG A 154 -7.06 -0.99 13.85
CA ARG A 154 -6.15 -1.10 12.71
C ARG A 154 -6.85 -0.78 11.41
N LYS A 155 -8.02 -1.39 11.17
CA LYS A 155 -8.82 -1.14 9.97
C LYS A 155 -9.16 0.34 9.85
N ARG A 156 -9.64 0.96 10.94
CA ARG A 156 -9.88 2.41 10.98
C ARG A 156 -8.63 3.24 10.67
N ALA A 157 -7.49 2.90 11.27
CA ALA A 157 -6.23 3.61 11.01
C ALA A 157 -5.76 3.46 9.56
N MET A 158 -5.95 2.27 8.97
CA MET A 158 -5.65 2.00 7.55
C MET A 158 -6.58 2.77 6.61
N ASP A 159 -7.88 2.75 6.89
CA ASP A 159 -8.90 3.46 6.12
C ASP A 159 -8.66 4.98 6.18
N GLU A 160 -8.33 5.50 7.36
CA GLU A 160 -7.99 6.91 7.53
C GLU A 160 -6.71 7.27 6.76
N ARG A 161 -5.67 6.42 6.81
CA ARG A 161 -4.47 6.61 6.00
C ARG A 161 -4.80 6.60 4.50
N LEU A 162 -5.66 5.69 4.05
CA LEU A 162 -6.08 5.63 2.65
C LEU A 162 -6.80 6.92 2.24
N ARG A 163 -7.77 7.38 3.03
CA ARG A 163 -8.47 8.65 2.79
C ARG A 163 -7.52 9.84 2.69
N ARG A 164 -6.55 9.96 3.61
CA ARG A 164 -5.52 11.01 3.54
C ARG A 164 -4.72 10.96 2.25
N LEU A 165 -4.35 9.76 1.78
CA LEU A 165 -3.65 9.58 0.51
C LEU A 165 -4.52 9.90 -0.71
N GLU A 166 -5.81 9.56 -0.68
CA GLU A 166 -6.76 9.90 -1.73
C GLU A 166 -6.98 11.43 -1.82
N ASP A 167 -7.16 12.09 -0.68
CA ASP A 167 -7.30 13.55 -0.61
C ASP A 167 -6.04 14.24 -1.13
N TYR A 168 -4.87 13.73 -0.75
CA TYR A 168 -3.59 14.23 -1.26
C TYR A 168 -3.45 14.02 -2.78
N THR A 169 -3.77 12.83 -3.28
CA THR A 169 -3.74 12.50 -4.71
C THR A 169 -4.65 13.43 -5.50
N ARG A 170 -5.86 13.70 -5.00
CA ARG A 170 -6.80 14.65 -5.61
C ARG A 170 -6.25 16.07 -5.68
N ALA A 171 -5.54 16.52 -4.63
CA ALA A 171 -4.88 17.81 -4.63
C ALA A 171 -3.77 17.88 -5.70
N ILE A 172 -2.96 16.83 -5.84
CA ILE A 172 -1.94 16.72 -6.91
C ILE A 172 -2.61 16.74 -8.29
N MET A 173 -3.66 15.94 -8.52
CA MET A 173 -4.40 15.94 -9.79
C MET A 173 -4.96 17.32 -10.14
N THR A 174 -5.46 18.05 -9.14
CA THR A 174 -6.01 19.40 -9.32
C THR A 174 -4.92 20.38 -9.73
N ALA A 175 -3.76 20.34 -9.07
CA ALA A 175 -2.63 21.20 -9.39
C ALA A 175 -2.02 20.89 -10.77
N TRP A 176 -2.05 19.62 -11.18
CA TRP A 176 -1.58 19.21 -12.50
C TRP A 176 -2.60 19.41 -13.60
N LYS A 177 -3.84 19.82 -13.31
CA LYS A 177 -4.97 19.88 -14.27
C LYS A 177 -4.71 20.73 -15.52
N ASP A 178 -3.93 21.79 -15.39
CA ASP A 178 -3.59 22.71 -16.51
C ASP A 178 -2.19 22.45 -17.09
N GLY A 179 -1.53 21.38 -16.64
CA GLY A 179 -0.28 20.87 -17.18
C GLY A 179 0.97 21.59 -16.69
N ARG A 180 0.78 22.53 -15.77
CA ARG A 180 1.85 23.23 -15.07
C ARG A 180 1.41 23.44 -13.63
N VAL A 181 2.32 23.19 -12.70
CA VAL A 181 2.12 23.51 -11.29
C VAL A 181 2.77 24.86 -10.99
N SER A 182 1.94 25.83 -10.60
CA SER A 182 2.38 27.17 -10.19
C SER A 182 3.22 27.12 -8.90
N ALA A 183 3.93 28.21 -8.60
CA ALA A 183 4.70 28.31 -7.35
C ALA A 183 3.80 28.24 -6.10
N THR A 184 2.61 28.82 -6.18
CA THR A 184 1.61 28.79 -5.09
C THR A 184 1.07 27.39 -4.87
N GLU A 185 0.73 26.66 -5.94
CA GLU A 185 0.25 25.27 -5.83
C GLU A 185 1.33 24.34 -5.27
N ARG A 186 2.61 24.52 -5.67
CA ARG A 186 3.73 23.78 -5.08
C ARG A 186 3.83 23.99 -3.57
N LEU A 187 3.67 25.24 -3.12
CA LEU A 187 3.70 25.54 -1.69
C LEU A 187 2.52 24.89 -0.95
N LEU A 188 1.31 24.98 -1.51
CA LEU A 188 0.11 24.37 -0.91
C LEU A 188 0.19 22.84 -0.85
N ILE A 189 0.71 22.21 -1.91
CA ILE A 189 0.95 20.77 -1.95
C ILE A 189 1.95 20.36 -0.87
N GLU A 190 3.03 21.12 -0.70
CA GLU A 190 4.05 20.80 0.31
C GLU A 190 3.49 20.94 1.73
N GLN A 191 2.71 21.99 2.00
CA GLN A 191 2.03 22.16 3.29
C GLN A 191 1.02 21.04 3.57
N LEU A 192 0.25 20.64 2.55
CA LEU A 192 -0.70 19.54 2.66
C LEU A 192 0.01 18.19 2.86
N ARG A 193 1.15 17.99 2.20
CA ARG A 193 2.01 16.81 2.35
C ARG A 193 2.44 16.64 3.80
N GLU A 194 2.94 17.71 4.42
CA GLU A 194 3.35 17.72 5.82
C GLU A 194 2.18 17.49 6.77
N HIS A 195 1.06 18.19 6.55
CA HIS A 195 -0.13 18.06 7.39
C HIS A 195 -0.72 16.64 7.39
N LEU A 196 -0.77 16.00 6.22
CA LEU A 196 -1.29 14.64 6.07
C LEU A 196 -0.25 13.56 6.42
N GLY A 197 0.99 13.95 6.71
CA GLY A 197 2.09 13.03 7.04
C GLY A 197 2.54 12.16 5.86
N VAL A 198 2.42 12.67 4.64
CA VAL A 198 2.86 11.97 3.41
C VAL A 198 4.37 12.10 3.27
N SER A 199 5.06 10.97 3.13
CA SER A 199 6.53 10.98 2.94
C SER A 199 6.92 11.50 1.55
N LYS A 200 8.18 11.96 1.39
CA LYS A 200 8.69 12.43 0.09
C LYS A 200 8.63 11.34 -0.98
N GLU A 201 9.00 10.11 -0.63
CA GLU A 201 8.89 8.95 -1.52
C GLU A 201 7.43 8.65 -1.92
N GLU A 202 6.48 8.85 -1.01
CA GLU A 202 5.05 8.73 -1.35
C GLU A 202 4.59 9.84 -2.27
N HIS A 203 5.03 11.07 -2.03
CA HIS A 203 4.76 12.19 -2.92
C HIS A 203 5.30 11.95 -4.33
N GLU A 204 6.58 11.61 -4.48
CA GLU A 204 7.22 11.37 -5.80
C GLU A 204 6.50 10.28 -6.60
N ARG A 205 6.09 9.20 -5.93
CA ARG A 205 5.33 8.12 -6.56
C ARG A 205 3.93 8.56 -7.00
N ILE A 206 3.21 9.25 -6.11
CA ILE A 206 1.86 9.76 -6.41
C ILE A 206 1.93 10.79 -7.53
N GLU A 207 2.90 11.69 -7.49
CA GLU A 207 3.11 12.71 -8.51
C GLU A 207 3.41 12.07 -9.86
N SER A 208 4.32 11.08 -9.92
CA SER A 208 4.61 10.36 -11.15
C SER A 208 3.37 9.69 -11.74
N GLN A 209 2.61 8.96 -10.92
CA GLN A 209 1.39 8.29 -11.37
C GLN A 209 0.34 9.30 -11.88
N VAL A 210 0.14 10.40 -11.14
CA VAL A 210 -0.83 11.43 -11.53
C VAL A 210 -0.39 12.13 -12.81
N MET A 211 0.89 12.42 -12.98
CA MET A 211 1.40 13.01 -14.22
C MET A 211 1.11 12.10 -15.41
N ASP A 212 1.39 10.80 -15.29
CA ASP A 212 1.11 9.82 -16.34
C ASP A 212 -0.39 9.74 -16.67
N ASP A 213 -1.25 9.66 -15.65
CA ASP A 213 -2.71 9.59 -15.82
C ASP A 213 -3.29 10.86 -16.47
N VAL A 214 -2.81 12.04 -16.05
CA VAL A 214 -3.26 13.35 -16.57
C VAL A 214 -2.78 13.55 -18.01
N LEU A 215 -1.53 13.19 -18.32
CA LEU A 215 -1.00 13.27 -19.68
C LEU A 215 -1.76 12.33 -20.63
N SER A 216 -1.91 11.06 -20.23
CA SER A 216 -2.71 10.07 -20.96
C SER A 216 -4.13 10.56 -21.27
N THR A 217 -4.81 11.13 -20.27
CA THR A 217 -6.17 11.67 -20.44
C THR A 217 -6.21 12.79 -21.47
N ARG A 218 -5.24 13.72 -21.45
CA ARG A 218 -5.18 14.84 -22.41
C ARG A 218 -4.85 14.39 -23.81
N GLU A 219 -3.91 13.48 -23.95
CA GLU A 219 -3.53 12.89 -25.23
C GLU A 219 -4.73 12.15 -25.84
N GLY A 220 -5.49 11.42 -25.03
CA GLY A 220 -6.74 10.80 -25.45
C GLY A 220 -7.80 11.80 -25.94
N VAL A 221 -8.01 12.91 -25.21
CA VAL A 221 -8.93 13.98 -25.64
C VAL A 221 -8.46 14.64 -26.94
N TYR A 222 -7.17 14.92 -27.07
CA TYR A 222 -6.61 15.47 -28.30
C TYR A 222 -6.76 14.51 -29.48
N ARG A 223 -6.39 13.25 -29.28
CA ARG A 223 -6.47 12.18 -30.28
C ARG A 223 -7.89 12.04 -30.84
N ALA A 224 -8.92 11.98 -29.98
CA ALA A 224 -10.30 11.84 -30.42
C ALA A 224 -10.76 13.01 -31.31
N VAL A 225 -10.34 14.25 -31.02
CA VAL A 225 -10.68 15.41 -31.86
C VAL A 225 -9.85 15.42 -33.15
N ALA A 226 -8.58 15.03 -33.07
CA ALA A 226 -7.69 14.95 -34.24
C ALA A 226 -8.13 13.84 -35.21
N GLU A 227 -8.61 12.71 -34.73
CA GLU A 227 -9.17 11.62 -35.54
C GLU A 227 -10.33 12.12 -36.41
N GLU A 228 -11.33 12.77 -35.80
CA GLU A 228 -12.48 13.35 -36.51
C GLU A 228 -12.06 14.39 -37.57
N ALA A 229 -11.10 15.25 -37.23
CA ALA A 229 -10.60 16.29 -38.14
C ALA A 229 -9.80 15.72 -39.33
N LEU A 230 -9.15 14.57 -39.16
CA LEU A 230 -8.33 13.91 -40.20
C LEU A 230 -9.15 12.93 -41.06
N GLU A 231 -10.32 12.49 -40.60
CA GLU A 231 -11.17 11.51 -41.30
C GLU A 231 -11.80 12.09 -42.58
N ASN A 232 -12.08 13.40 -42.62
CA ASN A 232 -12.81 14.06 -43.70
C ASN A 232 -11.94 14.63 -44.84
N GLY A 233 -10.62 14.38 -44.85
CA GLY A 233 -9.68 14.86 -45.86
C GLY A 233 -8.60 15.79 -45.29
N PRO A 234 -7.95 16.64 -46.11
CA PRO A 234 -6.92 17.54 -45.61
C PRO A 234 -7.51 18.54 -44.61
N VAL A 235 -6.97 18.54 -43.39
CA VAL A 235 -7.34 19.45 -42.29
C VAL A 235 -7.37 20.89 -42.81
N SER A 236 -8.54 21.52 -42.74
CA SER A 236 -8.74 22.92 -43.09
C SER A 236 -7.99 23.86 -42.14
N GLU A 237 -7.80 25.12 -42.55
CA GLU A 237 -7.20 26.15 -41.69
C GLU A 237 -8.00 26.34 -40.39
N GLU A 238 -9.34 26.29 -40.46
CA GLU A 238 -10.21 26.42 -39.28
C GLU A 238 -10.04 25.25 -38.30
N GLU A 239 -9.94 24.01 -38.80
CA GLU A 239 -9.69 22.82 -37.97
C GLU A 239 -8.27 22.85 -37.37
N ARG A 240 -7.29 23.35 -38.13
CA ARG A 240 -5.92 23.54 -37.63
C ARG A 240 -5.88 24.56 -36.48
N GLU A 241 -6.60 25.68 -36.61
CA GLU A 241 -6.74 26.66 -35.54
C GLU A 241 -7.43 26.06 -34.30
N LEU A 242 -8.46 25.26 -34.49
CA LEU A 242 -9.18 24.59 -33.40
C LEU A 242 -8.30 23.57 -32.66
N LEU A 243 -7.56 22.74 -33.40
CA LEU A 243 -6.59 21.79 -32.84
C LEU A 243 -5.47 22.51 -32.10
N GLU A 244 -4.99 23.65 -32.61
CA GLU A 244 -3.96 24.43 -31.93
C GLU A 244 -4.50 25.15 -30.68
N ALA A 245 -5.75 25.61 -30.70
CA ALA A 245 -6.42 26.13 -29.51
C ALA A 245 -6.62 25.03 -28.46
N LEU A 246 -7.04 23.83 -28.88
CA LEU A 246 -7.20 22.67 -28.01
C LEU A 246 -5.87 22.22 -27.41
N ARG A 247 -4.81 22.11 -28.22
CA ARG A 247 -3.43 21.83 -27.77
C ARG A 247 -3.01 22.79 -26.67
N ARG A 248 -3.15 24.10 -26.91
CA ARG A 248 -2.79 25.14 -25.94
C ARG A 248 -3.59 25.00 -24.65
N LYS A 249 -4.89 24.70 -24.76
CA LYS A 249 -5.79 24.53 -23.61
C LYS A 249 -5.51 23.26 -22.81
N LEU A 250 -5.10 22.17 -23.47
CA LEU A 250 -4.69 20.92 -22.84
C LEU A 250 -3.24 20.95 -22.36
N GLY A 251 -2.46 21.96 -22.73
CA GLY A 251 -1.04 22.09 -22.34
C GLY A 251 -0.13 21.04 -22.97
N ILE A 252 -0.51 20.44 -24.10
CA ILE A 252 0.26 19.38 -24.76
C ILE A 252 1.42 20.00 -25.58
N PRO A 253 2.66 19.51 -25.44
CA PRO A 253 3.78 19.94 -26.28
C PRO A 253 3.52 19.71 -27.77
N LEU A 254 3.98 20.62 -28.63
CA LEU A 254 3.75 20.52 -30.08
C LEU A 254 4.25 19.19 -30.68
N GLY A 255 5.43 18.71 -30.22
CA GLY A 255 5.99 17.45 -30.69
C GLY A 255 5.12 16.23 -30.39
N GLU A 256 4.37 16.25 -29.28
CA GLU A 256 3.50 15.12 -28.93
C GLU A 256 2.21 15.12 -29.75
N CYS A 257 1.62 16.28 -30.00
CA CYS A 257 0.51 16.42 -30.96
C CYS A 257 0.90 15.94 -32.36
N GLN A 258 2.09 16.31 -32.84
CA GLN A 258 2.60 15.87 -34.13
C GLN A 258 2.78 14.35 -34.20
N ARG A 259 3.25 13.72 -33.11
CA ARG A 259 3.32 12.26 -33.01
C ARG A 259 1.94 11.62 -33.09
N ILE A 260 0.98 12.11 -32.30
CA ILE A 260 -0.40 11.62 -32.30
C ILE A 260 -1.02 11.71 -33.70
N GLU A 261 -0.91 12.87 -34.36
CA GLU A 261 -1.42 13.07 -35.72
C GLU A 261 -0.72 12.15 -36.75
N THR A 262 0.58 11.91 -36.59
CA THR A 262 1.32 10.98 -37.47
C THR A 262 0.90 9.52 -37.25
N GLU A 263 0.56 9.14 -36.02
CA GLU A 263 0.03 7.80 -35.71
C GLU A 263 -1.37 7.62 -36.31
N ILE A 264 -2.25 8.62 -36.19
CA ILE A 264 -3.60 8.61 -36.79
C ILE A 264 -3.49 8.49 -38.31
N ALA A 265 -2.63 9.28 -38.96
CA ALA A 265 -2.48 9.25 -40.43
C ALA A 265 -1.89 7.94 -40.99
N LYS A 266 -1.34 7.07 -40.13
CA LYS A 266 -0.83 5.74 -40.50
C LYS A 266 -1.81 4.61 -40.21
N ALA A 267 -2.85 4.87 -39.43
CA ALA A 267 -3.91 3.91 -39.08
C ALA A 267 -4.93 3.81 -40.22
#